data_AF-A0A3S4YG26-F1
#
_entry.id   AF-A0A3S4YG26-F1
#
_cell.length_a   1.000
_cell.length_b   1.000
_cell.length_c   1.000
_cell.angle_alpha   90.00
_cell.angle_beta   90.00
_cell.angle_gamma   90.00
#
_symmetry.space_group_name_H-M   'P 1'
#
loop_
_entity.id
_entity.type
_entity.pdbx_description
1 polymer ?
#
loop_
_entity_poly.entity_id
_entity_poly.type
_entity_poly.pdbx_seq_one_letter_code
_entity_poly.pdbx_strand_id
1 'polypeptide(L)'
;MKYYIAVYQKIRDIYLSRGSMVNDLPMICPSLRMYENEDLELLRPLALLDDQQKKVESIIKKQNISYELNSVPISNYFWDLNANTALFDIYRDILQFSNVKDFEESFDKVSIESSSVLNDSKNADTKEFKNYKKYRTNYDDALQKISDHLLLFDDLDSDDEKNNWRDQLLSLSNQKELALSEWKVRGSKNLIEKEIVKINANSDADLFLAMSQEAKFTFDAAEKTDVVTNSSIHDINFVPYDFMENESGWNNLKLSKQQLDDLYLVAKNSNENLPTEILSIDYDEKGVSGIELDYSFVHLKRSWFNKNFMLSNYFSWKETKPISDGQTISDNFRLPAIPKTMMLIKNLKIILDPSVSAGEVNDPNKLIFFGPIVMKQQLFVNQNNNEKFLKVVTDKRTVQSDQLSYLSKKTLPQFINLNENKRHLFERTKPKEGAVISSTVAVDRMKMGSILTSTPILTTIRTERTPVSHPIRSVNTATPVAPATTRPFLVANVNLISSLFIPINLPVIRNVATINFRIIDTKNNAAVYKCSISIVGTNSNSELNRVFNIETNEDGLISQNIPVGEYKISLRADEYGIFDTKISIPNTNPQTFEYKLQRQEIKFKSFFLIGMVCEKMPKIPSS
;
A
#
# COMPACT_ATOMS: atom_id res chain seq x y z
N MET A 1 -5.13 2.41 19.12
CA MET A 1 -5.29 1.97 17.71
C MET A 1 -6.73 2.11 17.23
N LYS A 2 -7.72 2.11 18.14
CA LYS A 2 -9.14 2.25 17.85
C LYS A 2 -9.45 3.46 16.97
N TYR A 3 -8.90 4.63 17.33
CA TYR A 3 -9.18 5.86 16.60
C TYR A 3 -8.43 5.97 15.27
N TYR A 4 -7.29 5.28 15.12
CA TYR A 4 -6.63 5.15 13.80
C TYR A 4 -7.52 4.35 12.84
N ILE A 5 -8.05 3.22 13.32
CA ILE A 5 -9.03 2.41 12.58
C ILE A 5 -10.29 3.21 12.27
N ALA A 6 -10.81 3.98 13.23
CA ALA A 6 -11.98 4.82 13.02
C ALA A 6 -11.75 5.90 11.95
N VAL A 7 -10.57 6.55 11.96
CA VAL A 7 -10.18 7.51 10.93
C VAL A 7 -10.10 6.84 9.57
N TYR A 8 -9.44 5.68 9.46
CA TYR A 8 -9.39 4.91 8.24
C TYR A 8 -10.80 4.56 7.75
N GLN A 9 -11.66 4.04 8.63
CA GLN A 9 -13.04 3.68 8.31
C GLN A 9 -13.80 4.88 7.74
N LYS A 10 -13.65 6.06 8.36
CA LYS A 10 -14.29 7.27 7.84
C LYS A 10 -13.82 7.65 6.45
N ILE A 11 -12.50 7.62 6.21
CA ILE A 11 -11.92 7.94 4.91
C ILE A 11 -12.36 6.91 3.85
N ARG A 12 -12.46 5.63 4.23
CA ARG A 12 -12.99 4.56 3.40
C ARG A 12 -14.46 4.79 3.03
N ASP A 13 -15.31 5.14 3.99
CA ASP A 13 -16.73 5.45 3.72
C ASP A 13 -16.87 6.65 2.77
N ILE A 14 -16.01 7.66 2.93
CA ILE A 14 -15.93 8.80 2.02
C ILE A 14 -15.51 8.36 0.62
N TYR A 15 -14.52 7.47 0.48
CA TYR A 15 -14.12 6.93 -0.82
C TYR A 15 -15.28 6.17 -1.50
N LEU A 16 -15.92 5.25 -0.77
CA LEU A 16 -17.01 4.43 -1.30
C LEU A 16 -18.22 5.26 -1.74
N SER A 17 -18.56 6.30 -0.98
CA SER A 17 -19.66 7.22 -1.30
C SER A 17 -19.40 8.13 -2.51
N ARG A 18 -18.14 8.36 -2.90
CA ARG A 18 -17.75 9.19 -4.05
C ARG A 18 -17.80 8.45 -5.40
N GLY A 19 -18.37 7.25 -5.45
CA GLY A 19 -18.52 6.46 -6.68
C GLY A 19 -17.39 5.46 -6.91
N SER A 20 -17.05 4.67 -5.88
CA SER A 20 -16.08 3.57 -6.02
C SER A 20 -16.51 2.57 -7.09
N MET A 21 -15.54 1.97 -7.78
CA MET A 21 -15.82 0.87 -8.72
C MET A 21 -16.14 -0.43 -7.96
N VAL A 22 -16.91 -1.32 -8.58
CA VAL A 22 -17.32 -2.62 -7.98
C VAL A 22 -16.12 -3.48 -7.56
N ASN A 23 -14.99 -3.34 -8.26
CA ASN A 23 -13.76 -4.10 -7.98
C ASN A 23 -12.79 -3.35 -7.05
N ASP A 24 -13.11 -2.12 -6.63
CA ASP A 24 -12.25 -1.38 -5.70
C ASP A 24 -12.33 -2.02 -4.31
N LEU A 25 -11.17 -2.25 -3.72
CA LEU A 25 -10.98 -2.82 -2.41
C LEU A 25 -10.09 -1.88 -1.58
N PRO A 26 -10.71 -1.00 -0.77
CA PRO A 26 -10.00 -0.21 0.23
C PRO A 26 -9.35 -1.12 1.26
N MET A 27 -8.04 -1.02 1.42
CA MET A 27 -7.25 -1.73 2.41
C MET A 27 -6.53 -0.76 3.34
N ILE A 28 -6.52 -1.07 4.64
CA ILE A 28 -5.77 -0.30 5.63
C ILE A 28 -4.27 -0.56 5.47
N CYS A 29 -3.45 0.48 5.70
CA CYS A 29 -1.99 0.36 5.74
C CYS A 29 -1.54 0.26 7.21
N PRO A 30 -1.07 -0.92 7.67
CA PRO A 30 -0.67 -1.11 9.06
C PRO A 30 0.71 -0.55 9.36
N SER A 31 1.65 -0.70 8.40
CA SER A 31 2.94 -0.02 8.46
C SER A 31 2.74 1.41 8.00
N LEU A 32 2.60 2.35 8.95
CA LEU A 32 2.50 3.76 8.60
C LEU A 32 3.70 4.19 7.75
N ARG A 33 3.42 4.67 6.54
CA ARG A 33 4.45 5.27 5.68
C ARG A 33 4.35 6.78 5.76
N MET A 34 5.47 7.41 6.06
CA MET A 34 5.61 8.86 6.07
C MET A 34 6.48 9.29 4.89
N TYR A 35 5.95 10.23 4.13
CA TYR A 35 6.63 10.86 3.01
C TYR A 35 6.83 12.34 3.34
N GLU A 36 8.04 12.84 3.22
CA GLU A 36 8.32 14.27 3.36
C GLU A 36 7.94 15.01 2.07
N ASN A 37 7.72 16.32 2.16
CA ASN A 37 7.40 17.08 0.94
C ASN A 37 8.55 17.10 -0.04
N GLU A 38 9.80 17.18 0.44
CA GLU A 38 11.02 17.06 -0.37
C GLU A 38 11.04 15.71 -1.11
N ASP A 39 10.70 14.62 -0.40
CA ASP A 39 10.60 13.26 -0.95
C ASP A 39 9.57 13.15 -2.09
N LEU A 40 8.44 13.84 -1.98
CA LEU A 40 7.35 13.78 -2.95
C LEU A 40 7.53 14.80 -4.09
N GLU A 41 8.21 15.91 -3.84
CA GLU A 41 8.61 16.89 -4.85
C GLU A 41 9.50 16.24 -5.92
N LEU A 42 10.38 15.34 -5.48
CA LEU A 42 11.23 14.53 -6.33
C LEU A 42 10.45 13.52 -7.18
N LEU A 43 9.16 13.29 -6.92
CA LEU A 43 8.33 12.39 -7.74
C LEU A 43 7.68 13.10 -8.93
N ARG A 44 7.80 14.43 -9.03
CA ARG A 44 7.27 15.18 -10.17
C ARG A 44 7.88 14.72 -11.50
N PRO A 45 7.17 14.87 -12.63
CA PRO A 45 7.75 14.66 -13.95
C PRO A 45 9.10 15.37 -14.09
N LEU A 46 10.12 14.68 -14.63
CA LEU A 46 11.50 15.22 -14.70
C LEU A 46 11.59 16.55 -15.47
N ALA A 47 10.65 16.78 -16.41
CA ALA A 47 10.54 18.02 -17.17
C ALA A 47 10.18 19.24 -16.30
N LEU A 48 9.57 19.03 -15.12
CA LEU A 48 9.17 20.08 -14.17
C LEU A 48 10.21 20.31 -13.07
N LEU A 49 11.37 19.65 -13.14
CA LEU A 49 12.49 19.87 -12.23
C LEU A 49 13.52 20.76 -12.93
N ASP A 50 13.77 21.95 -12.39
CA ASP A 50 14.70 22.91 -13.01
C ASP A 50 16.18 22.55 -12.79
N ASP A 51 16.47 21.89 -11.67
CA ASP A 51 17.83 21.58 -11.22
C ASP A 51 18.27 20.17 -11.65
N GLN A 52 19.48 20.06 -12.23
CA GLN A 52 20.09 18.80 -12.63
C GLN A 52 20.37 17.86 -11.45
N GLN A 53 20.78 18.39 -10.29
CA GLN A 53 21.00 17.55 -9.11
C GLN A 53 19.68 16.94 -8.62
N LYS A 54 18.61 17.74 -8.58
CA LYS A 54 17.27 17.25 -8.23
C LYS A 54 16.74 16.22 -9.24
N LYS A 55 17.09 16.32 -10.52
CA LYS A 55 16.75 15.29 -11.51
C LYS A 55 17.40 13.94 -11.19
N VAL A 56 18.67 13.94 -10.77
CA VAL A 56 19.38 12.71 -10.37
C VAL A 56 18.77 12.12 -9.09
N GLU A 57 18.54 12.94 -8.07
CA GLU A 57 17.88 12.52 -6.83
C GLU A 57 16.45 12.02 -7.07
N SER A 58 15.73 12.66 -8.00
CA SER A 58 14.40 12.25 -8.45
C SER A 58 14.37 10.84 -9.01
N ILE A 59 15.38 10.45 -9.80
CA ILE A 59 15.48 9.10 -10.36
C ILE A 59 15.57 8.08 -9.23
N ILE A 60 16.50 8.26 -8.29
CA ILE A 60 16.68 7.33 -7.14
C ILE A 60 15.39 7.29 -6.30
N LYS A 61 14.74 8.44 -6.10
CA LYS A 61 13.54 8.51 -5.28
C LYS A 61 12.34 7.81 -5.92
N LYS A 62 12.15 8.00 -7.22
CA LYS A 62 11.12 7.29 -8.00
C LYS A 62 11.32 5.80 -8.01
N GLN A 63 12.58 5.34 -8.07
CA GLN A 63 12.91 3.92 -7.98
C GLN A 63 12.41 3.33 -6.65
N ASN A 64 12.83 3.92 -5.52
CA ASN A 64 12.42 3.46 -4.20
C ASN A 64 10.90 3.43 -4.03
N ILE A 65 10.21 4.50 -4.43
CA ILE A 65 8.76 4.60 -4.32
C ILE A 65 8.03 3.67 -5.29
N SER A 66 8.62 3.37 -6.45
CA SER A 66 8.06 2.40 -7.39
C SER A 66 8.14 0.98 -6.83
N TYR A 67 9.21 0.59 -6.12
CA TYR A 67 9.21 -0.67 -5.37
C TYR A 67 8.13 -0.68 -4.28
N GLU A 68 7.97 0.44 -3.57
CA GLU A 68 7.02 0.50 -2.46
C GLU A 68 5.56 0.42 -2.90
N LEU A 69 5.16 1.25 -3.85
CA LEU A 69 3.75 1.41 -4.24
C LEU A 69 3.29 0.40 -5.30
N ASN A 70 4.20 -0.43 -5.82
CA ASN A 70 3.87 -1.54 -6.70
C ASN A 70 3.76 -2.88 -5.98
N SER A 71 3.89 -2.95 -4.65
CA SER A 71 3.64 -4.19 -3.92
C SER A 71 2.18 -4.66 -4.09
N VAL A 72 2.00 -5.85 -4.63
CA VAL A 72 0.71 -6.52 -4.78
C VAL A 72 0.26 -7.08 -3.43
N PRO A 73 -1.00 -6.85 -3.02
CA PRO A 73 -1.51 -7.35 -1.74
C PRO A 73 -1.57 -8.88 -1.72
N ILE A 74 -1.11 -9.47 -0.62
CA ILE A 74 -1.14 -10.91 -0.35
C ILE A 74 -2.26 -11.31 0.61
N SER A 75 -3.09 -10.35 1.02
CA SER A 75 -4.18 -10.50 1.99
C SER A 75 -5.36 -9.65 1.55
N ASN A 76 -6.57 -10.13 1.83
CA ASN A 76 -7.81 -9.37 1.62
C ASN A 76 -8.06 -8.31 2.71
N TYR A 77 -7.26 -8.28 3.78
CA TYR A 77 -7.52 -7.44 4.95
C TYR A 77 -6.71 -6.13 4.99
N PHE A 78 -5.48 -6.17 4.49
CA PHE A 78 -4.56 -5.03 4.57
C PHE A 78 -3.61 -5.01 3.38
N TRP A 79 -3.08 -3.83 3.11
CA TRP A 79 -2.01 -3.64 2.15
C TRP A 79 -0.75 -3.26 2.93
N ASP A 80 0.36 -3.97 2.68
CA ASP A 80 1.66 -3.65 3.25
C ASP A 80 2.76 -3.90 2.21
N LEU A 81 3.91 -3.26 2.41
CA LEU A 81 5.08 -3.40 1.57
C LEU A 81 5.56 -4.85 1.56
N ASN A 82 5.65 -5.42 0.37
CA ASN A 82 6.28 -6.70 0.15
C ASN A 82 7.16 -6.63 -1.09
N ALA A 83 8.47 -6.70 -0.87
CA ALA A 83 9.47 -6.63 -1.93
C ALA A 83 9.39 -7.83 -2.90
N ASN A 84 8.81 -8.95 -2.46
CA ASN A 84 8.70 -10.16 -3.29
C ASN A 84 7.47 -10.15 -4.21
N THR A 85 6.60 -9.15 -4.09
CA THR A 85 5.35 -9.06 -4.86
C THR A 85 5.26 -7.77 -5.66
N ALA A 86 6.39 -7.28 -6.17
CA ALA A 86 6.39 -6.10 -7.03
C ALA A 86 5.61 -6.35 -8.34
N LEU A 87 4.69 -5.45 -8.67
CA LEU A 87 3.79 -5.59 -9.81
C LEU A 87 4.54 -5.71 -11.15
N PHE A 88 5.62 -4.96 -11.35
CA PHE A 88 6.38 -5.03 -12.60
C PHE A 88 7.10 -6.36 -12.77
N ASP A 89 7.57 -7.00 -11.70
CA ASP A 89 8.15 -8.34 -11.75
C ASP A 89 7.09 -9.37 -12.11
N ILE A 90 5.93 -9.32 -11.43
CA ILE A 90 4.79 -10.20 -11.72
C ILE A 90 4.32 -10.00 -13.17
N TYR A 91 4.26 -8.76 -13.65
CA TYR A 91 3.79 -8.43 -14.98
C TYR A 91 4.79 -8.87 -16.07
N ARG A 92 6.10 -8.72 -15.82
CA ARG A 92 7.15 -9.26 -16.67
C ARG A 92 7.03 -10.78 -16.82
N ASP A 93 6.85 -11.49 -15.70
CA ASP A 93 6.63 -12.94 -15.72
C ASP A 93 5.40 -13.28 -16.57
N ILE A 94 4.29 -12.55 -16.38
CA ILE A 94 3.07 -12.77 -17.17
C ILE A 94 3.32 -12.57 -18.67
N LEU A 95 4.00 -11.49 -19.07
CA LEU A 95 4.31 -11.23 -20.48
C LEU A 95 5.26 -12.29 -21.06
N GLN A 96 6.24 -12.76 -20.29
CA GLN A 96 7.20 -13.76 -20.73
C GLN A 96 6.59 -15.16 -20.89
N PHE A 97 5.73 -15.58 -19.95
CA PHE A 97 5.10 -16.89 -19.94
C PHE A 97 3.73 -16.92 -20.63
N SER A 98 3.22 -15.78 -21.09
CA SER A 98 2.07 -15.74 -21.98
C SER A 98 2.41 -16.44 -23.29
N ASN A 99 1.64 -17.47 -23.67
CA ASN A 99 1.94 -18.35 -24.80
C ASN A 99 1.67 -17.70 -26.19
N VAL A 100 1.91 -16.39 -26.30
CA VAL A 100 1.50 -15.54 -27.42
C VAL A 100 2.23 -15.93 -28.70
N LYS A 101 3.49 -16.38 -28.60
CA LYS A 101 4.26 -16.82 -29.77
C LYS A 101 3.68 -18.06 -30.44
N ASP A 102 3.33 -19.08 -29.66
CA ASP A 102 2.68 -20.28 -30.21
C ASP A 102 1.31 -19.94 -30.84
N PHE A 103 0.60 -18.97 -30.24
CA PHE A 103 -0.66 -18.49 -30.78
C PHE A 103 -0.45 -17.76 -32.12
N GLU A 104 0.52 -16.83 -32.19
CA GLU A 104 0.92 -16.10 -33.40
C GLU A 104 1.31 -17.06 -34.54
N GLU A 105 2.17 -18.05 -34.27
CA GLU A 105 2.57 -19.06 -35.27
C GLU A 105 1.41 -19.96 -35.74
N SER A 106 0.42 -20.20 -34.87
CA SER A 106 -0.79 -20.95 -35.22
C SER A 106 -1.79 -20.09 -36.00
N PHE A 107 -1.85 -18.80 -35.70
CA PHE A 107 -2.76 -17.84 -36.30
C PHE A 107 -2.33 -17.41 -37.70
N ASP A 108 -1.02 -17.18 -37.91
CA ASP A 108 -0.47 -16.85 -39.23
C ASP A 108 -0.76 -17.93 -40.27
N LYS A 109 -0.89 -19.20 -39.84
CA LYS A 109 -1.29 -20.32 -40.71
C LYS A 109 -2.76 -20.30 -41.09
N VAL A 110 -3.63 -19.65 -40.30
CA VAL A 110 -5.09 -19.59 -40.47
C VAL A 110 -5.54 -18.29 -41.15
N SER A 111 -4.83 -17.16 -40.92
CA SER A 111 -5.18 -15.83 -41.42
C SER A 111 -5.01 -15.65 -42.95
N ILE A 112 -4.24 -16.54 -43.61
CA ILE A 112 -3.98 -16.47 -45.07
C ILE A 112 -5.22 -16.85 -45.92
N GLU A 113 -6.29 -17.36 -45.32
CA GLU A 113 -7.54 -17.66 -46.04
C GLU A 113 -8.51 -16.47 -46.03
N SER A 114 -8.37 -15.54 -46.99
CA SER A 114 -9.46 -14.62 -47.33
C SER A 114 -10.71 -15.44 -47.63
N SER A 115 -11.81 -15.23 -46.89
CA SER A 115 -13.00 -16.08 -47.00
C SER A 115 -13.59 -16.06 -48.41
N SER A 116 -13.25 -17.09 -49.20
CA SER A 116 -13.76 -17.32 -50.55
C SER A 116 -15.27 -17.53 -50.60
N VAL A 117 -15.90 -17.64 -49.44
CA VAL A 117 -17.33 -17.80 -49.22
C VAL A 117 -18.05 -16.46 -49.18
N LEU A 118 -17.42 -15.39 -48.67
CA LEU A 118 -18.02 -14.07 -48.60
C LEU A 118 -17.66 -13.18 -49.80
N ASN A 119 -16.39 -13.23 -50.21
CA ASN A 119 -15.87 -12.42 -51.31
C ASN A 119 -15.22 -13.30 -52.39
N ASP A 120 -15.43 -12.94 -53.65
CA ASP A 120 -14.74 -13.57 -54.77
C ASP A 120 -13.28 -13.08 -54.89
N SER A 121 -12.52 -13.66 -55.82
CA SER A 121 -11.12 -13.28 -56.12
C SER A 121 -10.90 -11.80 -56.49
N LYS A 122 -11.97 -11.01 -56.72
CA LYS A 122 -11.94 -9.58 -57.01
C LYS A 122 -12.48 -8.73 -55.85
N ASN A 123 -12.66 -9.34 -54.68
CA ASN A 123 -13.17 -8.73 -53.46
C ASN A 123 -14.64 -8.25 -53.57
N ALA A 124 -15.43 -8.83 -54.48
CA ALA A 124 -16.86 -8.55 -54.60
C ALA A 124 -17.69 -9.64 -53.88
N ASP A 125 -18.86 -9.26 -53.35
CA ASP A 125 -19.77 -10.22 -52.68
C ASP A 125 -20.05 -11.45 -53.57
N THR A 126 -19.86 -12.65 -53.01
CA THR A 126 -20.25 -13.92 -53.65
C THR A 126 -21.76 -13.99 -53.90
N LYS A 127 -22.18 -14.90 -54.78
CA LYS A 127 -23.60 -15.13 -55.05
C LYS A 127 -24.35 -15.54 -53.79
N GLU A 128 -23.71 -16.36 -52.97
CA GLU A 128 -24.19 -16.88 -51.70
C GLU A 128 -24.39 -15.75 -50.69
N PHE A 129 -23.43 -14.81 -50.60
CA PHE A 129 -23.54 -13.67 -49.69
C PHE A 129 -24.57 -12.63 -50.15
N LYS A 130 -24.72 -12.40 -51.46
CA LYS A 130 -25.81 -11.57 -52.02
C LYS A 130 -27.19 -12.16 -51.72
N ASN A 131 -27.35 -13.47 -51.88
CA ASN A 131 -28.59 -14.16 -51.53
C ASN A 131 -28.88 -14.06 -50.04
N TYR A 132 -27.87 -14.24 -49.19
CA TYR A 132 -28.01 -14.05 -47.75
C TYR A 132 -28.54 -12.68 -47.38
N LYS A 133 -27.95 -11.60 -47.91
CA LYS A 133 -28.41 -10.21 -47.69
C LYS A 133 -29.85 -10.02 -48.14
N LYS A 134 -30.21 -10.50 -49.33
CA LYS A 134 -31.57 -10.39 -49.89
C LYS A 134 -32.62 -11.10 -49.04
N TYR A 135 -32.38 -12.36 -48.66
CA TYR A 135 -33.35 -13.14 -47.87
C TYR A 135 -33.42 -12.70 -46.41
N ARG A 136 -32.34 -12.10 -45.87
CA ARG A 136 -32.38 -11.40 -44.58
C ARG A 136 -33.37 -10.24 -44.61
N THR A 137 -33.27 -9.36 -45.62
CA THR A 137 -34.22 -8.23 -45.78
C THR A 137 -35.66 -8.71 -45.88
N ASN A 138 -35.94 -9.77 -46.66
CA ASN A 138 -37.29 -10.33 -46.76
C ASN A 138 -37.83 -10.85 -45.42
N TYR A 139 -36.98 -11.42 -44.57
CA TYR A 139 -37.36 -11.88 -43.23
C TYR A 139 -37.60 -10.71 -42.28
N ASP A 140 -36.74 -9.68 -42.33
CA ASP A 140 -36.88 -8.46 -41.55
C ASP A 140 -38.18 -7.70 -41.94
N ASP A 141 -38.52 -7.65 -43.23
CA ASP A 141 -39.78 -7.07 -43.73
C ASP A 141 -41.01 -7.85 -43.25
N ALA A 142 -40.93 -9.18 -43.16
CA ALA A 142 -42.01 -10.01 -42.62
C ALA A 142 -42.20 -9.79 -41.12
N LEU A 143 -41.12 -9.58 -40.37
CA LEU A 143 -41.18 -9.19 -38.95
C LEU A 143 -41.80 -7.80 -38.78
N GLN A 144 -41.42 -6.84 -39.63
CA GLN A 144 -41.99 -5.49 -39.57
C GLN A 144 -43.49 -5.50 -39.83
N LYS A 145 -43.98 -6.25 -40.83
CA LYS A 145 -45.41 -6.40 -41.10
C LYS A 145 -46.19 -7.01 -39.93
N ILE A 146 -45.59 -7.96 -39.21
CA ILE A 146 -46.20 -8.49 -37.97
C ILE A 146 -46.24 -7.40 -36.89
N SER A 147 -45.13 -6.67 -36.71
CA SER A 147 -45.07 -5.57 -35.74
C SER A 147 -46.12 -4.50 -36.02
N ASP A 148 -46.28 -4.10 -37.28
CA ASP A 148 -47.26 -3.11 -37.72
C ASP A 148 -48.70 -3.62 -37.52
N HIS A 149 -48.95 -4.91 -37.80
CA HIS A 149 -50.25 -5.54 -37.59
C HIS A 149 -50.62 -5.67 -36.10
N LEU A 150 -49.63 -5.86 -35.22
CA LEU A 150 -49.83 -5.91 -33.78
C LEU A 150 -50.31 -4.59 -33.19
N LEU A 151 -49.89 -3.46 -33.78
CA LEU A 151 -50.32 -2.13 -33.33
C LEU A 151 -51.79 -1.83 -33.63
N LEU A 152 -52.41 -2.56 -34.57
CA LEU A 152 -53.82 -2.38 -34.95
C LEU A 152 -54.79 -3.07 -33.98
N PHE A 153 -54.31 -3.87 -33.02
CA PHE A 153 -55.16 -4.65 -32.13
C PHE A 153 -55.94 -3.80 -31.12
N ASP A 154 -55.32 -2.72 -30.64
CA ASP A 154 -55.88 -1.85 -29.60
C ASP A 154 -57.10 -1.05 -30.09
N ASP A 155 -57.26 -0.90 -31.41
CA ASP A 155 -58.33 -0.14 -32.06
C ASP A 155 -59.54 -1.00 -32.47
N LEU A 156 -59.61 -2.28 -32.07
CA LEU A 156 -60.68 -3.21 -32.47
C LEU A 156 -61.75 -3.40 -31.37
N ASP A 157 -63.01 -3.06 -31.70
CA ASP A 157 -64.12 -3.06 -30.74
C ASP A 157 -65.02 -4.31 -30.83
N SER A 158 -65.06 -5.01 -31.97
CA SER A 158 -65.95 -6.18 -32.17
C SER A 158 -65.23 -7.53 -32.17
N ASP A 159 -65.96 -8.59 -31.80
CA ASP A 159 -65.43 -9.96 -31.78
C ASP A 159 -65.11 -10.51 -33.18
N ASP A 160 -65.87 -10.10 -34.21
CA ASP A 160 -65.63 -10.48 -35.60
C ASP A 160 -64.35 -9.84 -36.17
N GLU A 161 -64.10 -8.56 -35.84
CA GLU A 161 -62.86 -7.88 -36.19
C GLU A 161 -61.64 -8.51 -35.53
N LYS A 162 -61.76 -8.89 -34.25
CA LYS A 162 -60.71 -9.61 -33.51
C LYS A 162 -60.43 -10.99 -34.10
N ASN A 163 -61.44 -11.70 -34.60
CA ASN A 163 -61.25 -12.99 -35.26
C ASN A 163 -60.57 -12.85 -36.63
N ASN A 164 -61.01 -11.91 -37.47
CA ASN A 164 -60.34 -11.61 -38.75
C ASN A 164 -58.88 -11.14 -38.54
N TRP A 165 -58.64 -10.32 -37.51
CA TRP A 165 -57.29 -9.90 -37.14
C TRP A 165 -56.39 -11.08 -36.74
N ARG A 166 -56.92 -12.06 -35.99
CA ARG A 166 -56.20 -13.30 -35.61
C ARG A 166 -55.86 -14.15 -36.84
N ASP A 167 -56.78 -14.28 -37.78
CA ASP A 167 -56.55 -15.03 -39.02
C ASP A 167 -55.47 -14.37 -39.89
N GLN A 168 -55.48 -13.03 -39.96
CA GLN A 168 -54.43 -12.25 -40.63
C GLN A 168 -53.08 -12.40 -39.92
N LEU A 169 -53.05 -12.38 -38.59
CA LEU A 169 -51.83 -12.62 -37.82
C LEU A 169 -51.28 -14.03 -38.07
N LEU A 170 -52.15 -15.04 -38.16
CA LEU A 170 -51.74 -16.41 -38.49
C LEU A 170 -51.12 -16.47 -39.89
N SER A 171 -51.73 -15.82 -40.88
CA SER A 171 -51.20 -15.70 -42.24
C SER A 171 -49.83 -15.00 -42.27
N LEU A 172 -49.68 -13.88 -41.56
CA LEU A 172 -48.41 -13.16 -41.44
C LEU A 172 -47.34 -13.99 -40.72
N SER A 173 -47.72 -14.75 -39.68
CA SER A 173 -46.81 -15.67 -38.99
C SER A 173 -46.32 -16.78 -39.92
N ASN A 174 -47.20 -17.35 -40.75
CA ASN A 174 -46.83 -18.33 -41.78
C ASN A 174 -45.88 -17.72 -42.82
N GLN A 175 -46.09 -16.45 -43.22
CA GLN A 175 -45.19 -15.75 -44.13
C GLN A 175 -43.81 -15.51 -43.51
N LYS A 176 -43.73 -15.16 -42.22
CA LYS A 176 -42.47 -15.05 -41.47
C LYS A 176 -41.74 -16.40 -41.41
N GLU A 177 -42.45 -17.48 -41.12
CA GLU A 177 -41.84 -18.82 -41.08
C GLU A 177 -41.34 -19.27 -42.45
N LEU A 178 -42.09 -18.97 -43.52
CA LEU A 178 -41.65 -19.20 -44.89
C LEU A 178 -40.40 -18.39 -45.21
N ALA A 179 -40.38 -17.09 -44.90
CA ALA A 179 -39.21 -16.23 -45.13
C ALA A 179 -37.97 -16.72 -44.36
N LEU A 180 -38.14 -17.21 -43.13
CA LEU A 180 -37.06 -17.82 -42.36
C LEU A 180 -36.54 -19.11 -43.00
N SER A 181 -37.44 -19.96 -43.48
CA SER A 181 -37.10 -21.20 -44.18
C SER A 181 -36.36 -20.90 -45.49
N GLU A 182 -36.83 -19.93 -46.26
CA GLU A 182 -36.16 -19.46 -47.47
C GLU A 182 -34.78 -18.87 -47.17
N TRP A 183 -34.64 -18.10 -46.11
CA TRP A 183 -33.33 -17.59 -45.70
C TRP A 183 -32.36 -18.71 -45.31
N LYS A 184 -32.85 -19.74 -44.60
CA LYS A 184 -32.05 -20.93 -44.26
C LYS A 184 -31.63 -21.74 -45.48
N VAL A 185 -32.54 -22.02 -46.40
CA VAL A 185 -32.33 -22.94 -47.52
C VAL A 185 -31.74 -22.24 -48.75
N ARG A 186 -32.34 -21.11 -49.16
CA ARG A 186 -31.97 -20.36 -50.38
C ARG A 186 -30.97 -19.23 -50.10
N GLY A 187 -31.02 -18.66 -48.90
CA GLY A 187 -30.10 -17.61 -48.45
C GLY A 187 -28.83 -18.12 -47.80
N SER A 188 -28.59 -19.44 -47.75
CA SER A 188 -27.38 -20.05 -47.18
C SER A 188 -27.06 -19.58 -45.75
N LYS A 189 -28.09 -19.26 -44.94
CA LYS A 189 -27.96 -18.63 -43.62
C LYS A 189 -26.88 -19.27 -42.75
N ASN A 190 -26.98 -20.58 -42.52
CA ASN A 190 -26.09 -21.30 -41.62
C ASN A 190 -24.63 -21.28 -42.08
N LEU A 191 -24.41 -21.28 -43.40
CA LEU A 191 -23.07 -21.29 -43.99
C LEU A 191 -22.40 -19.92 -43.86
N ILE A 192 -23.15 -18.84 -44.16
CA ILE A 192 -22.66 -17.46 -44.04
C ILE A 192 -22.49 -17.06 -42.57
N GLU A 193 -23.43 -17.40 -41.67
CA GLU A 193 -23.30 -17.10 -40.24
C GLU A 193 -22.10 -17.83 -39.61
N LYS A 194 -21.87 -19.10 -39.97
CA LYS A 194 -20.69 -19.85 -39.52
C LYS A 194 -19.40 -19.17 -39.97
N GLU A 195 -19.38 -18.61 -41.17
CA GLU A 195 -18.21 -17.95 -41.73
C GLU A 195 -17.98 -16.55 -41.14
N ILE A 196 -19.05 -15.78 -40.91
CA ILE A 196 -18.99 -14.51 -40.17
C ILE A 196 -18.46 -14.74 -38.75
N VAL A 197 -18.90 -15.80 -38.07
CA VAL A 197 -18.39 -16.17 -36.74
C VAL A 197 -16.89 -16.47 -36.78
N LYS A 198 -16.38 -17.15 -37.81
CA LYS A 198 -14.94 -17.37 -37.97
C LYS A 198 -14.17 -16.08 -38.21
N ILE A 199 -14.68 -15.18 -39.06
CA ILE A 199 -14.01 -13.90 -39.35
C ILE A 199 -13.99 -13.01 -38.11
N ASN A 200 -15.09 -12.94 -37.37
CA ASN A 200 -15.13 -12.21 -36.10
C ASN A 200 -14.16 -12.82 -35.08
N ALA A 201 -14.06 -14.15 -35.00
CA ALA A 201 -13.06 -14.81 -34.16
C ALA A 201 -11.63 -14.44 -34.58
N ASN A 202 -11.33 -14.37 -35.88
CA ASN A 202 -10.04 -13.93 -36.38
C ASN A 202 -9.77 -12.45 -36.04
N SER A 203 -10.76 -11.58 -36.16
CA SER A 203 -10.64 -10.16 -35.78
C SER A 203 -10.38 -9.98 -34.28
N ASP A 204 -11.01 -10.79 -33.42
CA ASP A 204 -10.77 -10.75 -31.97
C ASP A 204 -9.38 -11.31 -31.62
N ALA A 205 -8.90 -12.28 -32.39
CA ALA A 205 -7.55 -12.84 -32.27
C ALA A 205 -6.47 -11.83 -32.72
N ASP A 206 -6.70 -11.12 -33.82
CA ASP A 206 -5.85 -10.00 -34.27
C ASP A 206 -5.76 -8.90 -33.22
N LEU A 207 -6.91 -8.52 -32.63
CA LEU A 207 -6.96 -7.55 -31.54
C LEU A 207 -6.18 -8.04 -30.33
N PHE A 208 -6.31 -9.31 -29.95
CA PHE A 208 -5.53 -9.89 -28.86
C PHE A 208 -4.02 -9.86 -29.13
N LEU A 209 -3.58 -10.23 -30.34
CA LEU A 209 -2.18 -10.17 -30.74
C LEU A 209 -1.64 -8.75 -30.67
N ALA A 210 -2.36 -7.78 -31.25
CA ALA A 210 -2.00 -6.37 -31.22
C ALA A 210 -1.88 -5.85 -29.78
N MET A 211 -2.86 -6.14 -28.92
CA MET A 211 -2.85 -5.74 -27.51
C MET A 211 -1.71 -6.39 -26.72
N SER A 212 -1.38 -7.66 -27.01
CA SER A 212 -0.30 -8.37 -26.34
C SER A 212 1.08 -7.84 -26.76
N GLN A 213 1.28 -7.61 -28.05
CA GLN A 213 2.50 -6.99 -28.59
C GLN A 213 2.66 -5.55 -28.07
N GLU A 214 1.60 -4.76 -28.06
CA GLU A 214 1.61 -3.40 -27.52
C GLU A 214 1.94 -3.41 -26.02
N ALA A 215 1.33 -4.31 -25.24
CA ALA A 215 1.61 -4.46 -23.81
C ALA A 215 3.08 -4.77 -23.55
N LYS A 216 3.65 -5.71 -24.32
CA LYS A 216 5.07 -6.07 -24.23
C LYS A 216 5.98 -4.93 -24.65
N PHE A 217 5.72 -4.32 -25.81
CA PHE A 217 6.50 -3.20 -26.32
C PHE A 217 6.50 -2.02 -25.35
N THR A 218 5.34 -1.66 -24.81
CA THR A 218 5.19 -0.55 -23.85
C THR A 218 5.90 -0.86 -22.54
N PHE A 219 5.87 -2.11 -22.09
CA PHE A 219 6.59 -2.56 -20.89
C PHE A 219 8.11 -2.49 -21.09
N ASP A 220 8.63 -3.06 -22.17
CA ASP A 220 10.07 -3.07 -22.48
C ASP A 220 10.59 -1.64 -22.74
N ALA A 221 9.82 -0.79 -23.43
CA ALA A 221 10.20 0.60 -23.69
C ALA A 221 10.19 1.49 -22.43
N ALA A 222 9.41 1.12 -21.42
CA ALA A 222 9.36 1.82 -20.14
C ALA A 222 10.42 1.33 -19.13
N GLU A 223 11.17 0.28 -19.47
CA GLU A 223 12.21 -0.27 -18.62
C GLU A 223 13.35 0.73 -18.42
N LYS A 224 13.75 0.90 -17.17
CA LYS A 224 14.91 1.70 -16.76
C LYS A 224 15.84 0.85 -15.93
N THR A 225 17.14 1.07 -16.08
CA THR A 225 18.14 0.41 -15.24
C THR A 225 18.23 1.12 -13.88
N ASP A 226 18.06 0.37 -12.81
CA ASP A 226 18.32 0.80 -11.43
C ASP A 226 19.78 1.27 -11.29
N VAL A 227 19.98 2.44 -10.69
CA VAL A 227 21.31 3.04 -10.51
C VAL A 227 22.13 2.31 -9.42
N VAL A 228 21.46 1.71 -8.45
CA VAL A 228 22.03 1.03 -7.29
C VAL A 228 22.14 -0.48 -7.52
N THR A 229 21.08 -1.11 -8.02
CA THR A 229 21.02 -2.58 -8.16
C THR A 229 21.32 -3.09 -9.57
N ASN A 230 21.39 -2.21 -10.58
CA ASN A 230 21.45 -2.55 -12.01
C ASN A 230 20.31 -3.48 -12.48
N SER A 231 19.21 -3.54 -11.72
CA SER A 231 18.01 -4.30 -12.11
C SER A 231 17.06 -3.45 -12.97
N SER A 232 16.11 -4.11 -13.61
CA SER A 232 15.05 -3.48 -14.40
C SER A 232 13.97 -2.85 -13.50
N ILE A 233 13.63 -1.58 -13.71
CA ILE A 233 12.60 -0.85 -12.96
C ILE A 233 11.63 -0.16 -13.90
N HIS A 234 10.37 -0.08 -13.46
CA HIS A 234 9.31 0.65 -14.12
C HIS A 234 8.72 1.73 -13.20
N ASP A 235 8.85 2.99 -13.62
CA ASP A 235 8.43 4.15 -12.84
C ASP A 235 6.92 4.20 -12.62
N ILE A 236 6.51 4.79 -11.50
CA ILE A 236 5.13 5.16 -11.18
C ILE A 236 4.92 6.67 -11.27
N ASN A 237 3.77 7.09 -11.79
CA ASN A 237 3.35 8.49 -11.83
C ASN A 237 2.11 8.70 -10.96
N PHE A 238 1.84 9.96 -10.60
CA PHE A 238 0.72 10.33 -9.73
C PHE A 238 -0.26 11.24 -10.46
N VAL A 239 -1.55 11.11 -10.14
CA VAL A 239 -2.61 12.00 -10.60
C VAL A 239 -3.46 12.42 -9.40
N PRO A 240 -3.55 13.73 -9.07
CA PRO A 240 -2.76 14.82 -9.64
C PRO A 240 -1.26 14.66 -9.32
N TYR A 241 -0.36 15.20 -10.14
CA TYR A 241 1.10 15.13 -9.91
C TYR A 241 1.60 16.23 -8.95
N ASP A 242 0.81 17.28 -8.78
CA ASP A 242 1.07 18.50 -8.00
C ASP A 242 0.28 18.54 -6.69
N PHE A 243 -0.27 17.41 -6.25
CA PHE A 243 -1.04 17.27 -5.01
C PHE A 243 -0.29 17.72 -3.74
N MET A 244 1.02 17.95 -3.83
CA MET A 244 1.87 18.56 -2.80
C MET A 244 1.67 20.07 -2.64
N GLU A 245 1.45 20.75 -3.75
CA GLU A 245 1.41 22.22 -3.85
C GLU A 245 -0.03 22.71 -3.93
N ASN A 246 -0.89 21.92 -4.58
CA ASN A 246 -2.28 22.27 -4.78
C ASN A 246 -3.15 21.87 -3.57
N GLU A 247 -3.48 22.85 -2.75
CA GLU A 247 -4.39 22.69 -1.62
C GLU A 247 -5.84 22.33 -2.02
N SER A 248 -6.26 22.60 -3.27
CA SER A 248 -7.63 22.29 -3.69
C SER A 248 -7.95 20.79 -3.71
N GLY A 249 -6.93 19.93 -3.75
CA GLY A 249 -7.06 18.47 -3.68
C GLY A 249 -7.20 17.93 -2.26
N TRP A 250 -7.02 18.76 -1.22
CA TRP A 250 -7.06 18.37 0.18
C TRP A 250 -8.40 18.76 0.81
N ASN A 251 -8.95 17.84 1.61
CA ASN A 251 -10.23 18.02 2.28
C ASN A 251 -10.01 17.95 3.79
N ASN A 252 -10.57 18.90 4.54
CA ASN A 252 -10.52 18.87 6.00
C ASN A 252 -11.54 17.89 6.57
N LEU A 253 -11.15 17.19 7.63
CA LEU A 253 -11.96 16.25 8.38
C LEU A 253 -11.79 16.51 9.88
N LYS A 254 -12.88 16.86 10.56
CA LYS A 254 -12.95 16.93 12.02
C LYS A 254 -13.92 15.87 12.55
N LEU A 255 -13.45 15.07 13.51
CA LEU A 255 -14.20 13.98 14.13
C LEU A 255 -14.28 14.17 15.64
N SER A 256 -15.47 14.02 16.19
CA SER A 256 -15.67 14.01 17.64
C SER A 256 -15.37 12.63 18.23
N LYS A 257 -15.13 12.56 19.54
CA LYS A 257 -14.95 11.29 20.28
C LYS A 257 -16.09 10.29 20.02
N GLN A 258 -17.34 10.74 20.09
CA GLN A 258 -18.50 9.89 19.86
C GLN A 258 -18.50 9.31 18.44
N GLN A 259 -18.22 10.13 17.43
CA GLN A 259 -18.13 9.66 16.04
C GLN A 259 -17.01 8.63 15.88
N LEU A 260 -15.85 8.84 16.52
CA LEU A 260 -14.74 7.90 16.47
C LEU A 260 -15.09 6.56 17.14
N ASP A 261 -15.81 6.60 18.26
CA ASP A 261 -16.30 5.41 18.95
C ASP A 261 -17.29 4.62 18.08
N ASP A 262 -18.25 5.32 17.46
CA ASP A 262 -19.25 4.71 16.58
C ASP A 262 -18.59 4.07 15.34
N LEU A 263 -17.68 4.80 14.68
CA LEU A 263 -16.94 4.31 13.51
C LEU A 263 -16.11 3.07 13.84
N TYR A 264 -15.48 3.04 15.01
CA TYR A 264 -14.74 1.87 15.45
C TYR A 264 -15.66 0.67 15.70
N LEU A 265 -16.83 0.88 16.29
CA LEU A 265 -17.81 -0.19 16.48
C LEU A 265 -18.29 -0.75 15.14
N VAL A 266 -18.52 0.12 14.14
CA VAL A 266 -18.84 -0.30 12.77
C VAL A 266 -17.71 -1.14 12.17
N ALA A 267 -16.46 -0.69 12.29
CA ALA A 267 -15.30 -1.43 11.79
C ALA A 267 -15.14 -2.80 12.49
N LYS A 268 -15.37 -2.86 13.81
CA LYS A 268 -15.30 -4.10 14.58
C LYS A 268 -16.42 -5.09 14.24
N ASN A 269 -17.64 -4.59 14.01
CA ASN A 269 -18.82 -5.43 13.75
C ASN A 269 -18.92 -5.92 12.31
N SER A 270 -18.26 -5.24 11.36
CA SER A 270 -18.32 -5.58 9.93
C SER A 270 -17.46 -6.78 9.51
N ASN A 271 -16.84 -7.52 10.44
CA ASN A 271 -15.86 -8.58 10.14
C ASN A 271 -14.74 -8.12 9.19
N GLU A 272 -14.45 -6.82 9.18
CA GLU A 272 -13.13 -6.35 8.78
C GLU A 272 -12.17 -6.82 9.84
N ASN A 273 -11.67 -8.04 9.66
CA ASN A 273 -10.62 -8.65 10.48
C ASN A 273 -9.34 -7.85 10.28
N LEU A 274 -9.33 -6.66 10.88
CA LEU A 274 -8.14 -5.90 11.19
C LEU A 274 -7.20 -6.89 11.90
N PRO A 275 -5.98 -7.11 11.39
CA PRO A 275 -5.06 -8.09 11.94
C PRO A 275 -5.03 -8.04 13.46
N THR A 276 -5.17 -9.19 14.12
CA THR A 276 -5.15 -9.30 15.58
C THR A 276 -3.89 -8.69 16.19
N GLU A 277 -2.78 -8.69 15.43
CA GLU A 277 -1.54 -8.00 15.77
C GLU A 277 -1.73 -6.48 15.92
N ILE A 278 -2.55 -5.83 15.08
CA ILE A 278 -2.86 -4.38 15.14
C ILE A 278 -3.74 -4.04 16.34
N LEU A 279 -4.65 -4.95 16.70
CA LEU A 279 -5.59 -4.79 17.81
C LEU A 279 -4.96 -5.07 19.19
N SER A 280 -3.84 -5.79 19.24
CA SER A 280 -3.20 -6.26 20.48
C SER A 280 -2.40 -5.21 21.27
N ILE A 281 -2.17 -4.03 20.69
CA ILE A 281 -1.46 -2.96 21.38
C ILE A 281 -2.50 -2.16 22.18
N ASP A 282 -2.45 -2.28 23.51
CA ASP A 282 -3.29 -1.49 24.42
C ASP A 282 -2.90 -0.01 24.33
N TYR A 283 -3.72 0.77 23.62
CA TYR A 283 -3.67 2.23 23.65
C TYR A 283 -4.75 2.73 24.60
N ASP A 284 -4.37 3.42 25.68
CA ASP A 284 -5.35 4.11 26.52
C ASP A 284 -5.74 5.43 25.85
N GLU A 285 -7.00 5.57 25.47
CA GLU A 285 -7.55 6.65 24.65
C GLU A 285 -8.39 7.64 25.49
N LYS A 286 -8.34 7.51 26.83
CA LYS A 286 -9.21 8.23 27.77
C LYS A 286 -9.12 9.76 27.71
N GLY A 287 -8.02 10.32 27.22
CA GLY A 287 -7.78 11.78 27.16
C GLY A 287 -8.07 12.45 25.81
N VAL A 288 -8.60 11.74 24.82
CA VAL A 288 -8.91 12.30 23.48
C VAL A 288 -10.38 12.71 23.41
N SER A 289 -10.64 13.95 22.98
CA SER A 289 -11.98 14.50 22.78
C SER A 289 -12.36 14.61 21.29
N GLY A 290 -11.38 14.60 20.39
CA GLY A 290 -11.62 14.59 18.94
C GLY A 290 -10.32 14.60 18.13
N ILE A 291 -10.47 14.59 16.81
CA ILE A 291 -9.37 14.59 15.85
C ILE A 291 -9.69 15.54 14.71
N GLU A 292 -8.68 16.25 14.22
CA GLU A 292 -8.76 17.08 13.03
C GLU A 292 -7.58 16.75 12.10
N LEU A 293 -7.84 16.54 10.81
CA LEU A 293 -6.83 16.22 9.81
C LEU A 293 -7.29 16.64 8.42
N ASP A 294 -6.35 16.70 7.48
CA ASP A 294 -6.66 16.84 6.06
C ASP A 294 -6.39 15.53 5.32
N TYR A 295 -7.24 15.18 4.35
CA TYR A 295 -7.09 13.95 3.56
C TYR A 295 -7.17 14.21 2.06
N SER A 296 -6.53 13.33 1.28
CA SER A 296 -6.61 13.33 -0.19
C SER A 296 -6.48 11.92 -0.76
N PHE A 297 -7.04 11.72 -1.96
CA PHE A 297 -6.95 10.50 -2.74
C PHE A 297 -6.07 10.75 -3.96
N VAL A 298 -4.99 9.98 -4.10
CA VAL A 298 -4.00 10.19 -5.16
C VAL A 298 -3.89 8.93 -6.00
N HIS A 299 -4.16 9.05 -7.29
CA HIS A 299 -4.18 7.90 -8.20
C HIS A 299 -2.78 7.57 -8.69
N LEU A 300 -2.49 6.26 -8.72
CA LEU A 300 -1.27 5.69 -9.25
C LEU A 300 -1.46 5.44 -10.76
N LYS A 301 -0.68 6.12 -11.59
CA LYS A 301 -0.69 5.96 -13.05
C LYS A 301 0.55 5.20 -13.50
N ARG A 302 0.31 4.09 -14.21
CA ARG A 302 1.34 3.23 -14.81
C ARG A 302 1.12 3.21 -16.31
N SER A 303 2.02 3.82 -17.06
CA SER A 303 1.96 3.79 -18.54
C SER A 303 2.31 2.42 -19.11
N TRP A 304 3.06 1.61 -18.35
CA TRP A 304 3.60 0.32 -18.75
C TRP A 304 2.71 -0.88 -18.41
N PHE A 305 1.65 -0.68 -17.62
CA PHE A 305 0.79 -1.78 -17.18
C PHE A 305 -0.54 -1.78 -17.95
N ASN A 306 -0.76 -2.80 -18.77
CA ASN A 306 -2.04 -3.05 -19.44
C ASN A 306 -2.55 -4.44 -19.07
N LYS A 307 -3.71 -4.50 -18.41
CA LYS A 307 -4.31 -5.77 -17.99
C LYS A 307 -5.27 -6.40 -19.00
N ASN A 308 -5.69 -5.65 -20.02
CA ASN A 308 -6.82 -6.03 -20.85
C ASN A 308 -6.53 -7.28 -21.71
N PHE A 309 -5.28 -7.48 -22.14
CA PHE A 309 -4.91 -8.68 -22.90
C PHE A 309 -5.08 -9.96 -22.07
N MET A 310 -4.89 -9.90 -20.74
CA MET A 310 -5.12 -11.05 -19.84
C MET A 310 -6.59 -11.43 -19.71
N LEU A 311 -7.52 -10.53 -20.08
CA LEU A 311 -8.96 -10.76 -20.02
C LEU A 311 -9.51 -11.43 -21.28
N SER A 312 -8.69 -11.57 -22.32
CA SER A 312 -9.06 -12.20 -23.58
C SER A 312 -9.26 -13.71 -23.40
N ASN A 313 -10.21 -14.28 -24.15
CA ASN A 313 -10.41 -15.73 -24.22
C ASN A 313 -9.22 -16.45 -24.89
N TYR A 314 -8.36 -15.72 -25.62
CA TYR A 314 -7.15 -16.25 -26.24
C TYR A 314 -5.95 -16.26 -25.30
N PHE A 315 -6.06 -15.58 -24.14
CA PHE A 315 -5.00 -15.62 -23.14
C PHE A 315 -4.92 -17.02 -22.51
N SER A 316 -3.71 -17.57 -22.46
CA SER A 316 -3.44 -18.86 -21.82
C SER A 316 -2.29 -18.74 -20.83
N TRP A 317 -2.48 -19.38 -19.68
CA TRP A 317 -1.54 -19.37 -18.56
C TRP A 317 -1.18 -20.81 -18.20
N LYS A 318 0.07 -21.20 -18.46
CA LYS A 318 0.57 -22.58 -18.29
C LYS A 318 1.33 -22.81 -16.97
N GLU A 319 1.47 -21.79 -16.14
CA GLU A 319 2.20 -21.89 -14.88
C GLU A 319 1.34 -22.44 -13.74
N THR A 320 2.01 -23.07 -12.76
CA THR A 320 1.35 -23.76 -11.63
C THR A 320 0.55 -22.84 -10.71
N LYS A 321 1.04 -21.61 -10.50
CA LYS A 321 0.37 -20.61 -9.65
C LYS A 321 -0.59 -19.77 -10.53
N PRO A 322 -1.92 -19.84 -10.32
CA PRO A 322 -2.87 -19.09 -11.14
C PRO A 322 -2.72 -17.58 -10.95
N ILE A 323 -3.18 -16.79 -11.94
CA ILE A 323 -3.08 -15.33 -11.88
C ILE A 323 -4.10 -14.74 -10.91
N SER A 324 -5.40 -15.01 -11.09
CA SER A 324 -6.49 -14.58 -10.20
C SER A 324 -7.73 -15.44 -10.41
N ASP A 325 -8.47 -15.71 -9.33
CA ASP A 325 -9.79 -16.37 -9.36
C ASP A 325 -10.98 -15.37 -9.40
N GLY A 326 -10.71 -14.07 -9.32
CA GLY A 326 -11.74 -13.03 -9.27
C GLY A 326 -12.37 -12.78 -7.89
N GLN A 327 -11.98 -13.52 -6.86
CA GLN A 327 -12.63 -13.49 -5.54
C GLN A 327 -11.63 -13.39 -4.39
N THR A 328 -10.61 -14.24 -4.38
CA THR A 328 -9.71 -14.44 -3.26
C THR A 328 -8.44 -13.63 -3.42
N ILE A 329 -8.06 -12.91 -2.36
CA ILE A 329 -6.78 -12.19 -2.30
C ILE A 329 -5.89 -12.92 -1.31
N SER A 330 -4.94 -13.66 -1.86
CA SER A 330 -4.00 -14.45 -1.08
C SER A 330 -2.70 -14.66 -1.88
N ASP A 331 -1.65 -15.09 -1.20
CA ASP A 331 -0.40 -15.52 -1.83
C ASP A 331 -0.53 -16.83 -2.63
N ASN A 332 -1.72 -17.42 -2.75
CA ASN A 332 -1.94 -18.52 -3.69
C ASN A 332 -2.09 -18.04 -5.14
N PHE A 333 -2.30 -16.73 -5.36
CA PHE A 333 -2.46 -16.13 -6.68
C PHE A 333 -1.28 -15.21 -7.01
N ARG A 334 -0.89 -15.15 -8.29
CA ARG A 334 0.21 -14.27 -8.74
C ARG A 334 -0.19 -12.81 -8.70
N LEU A 335 -1.42 -12.49 -9.12
CA LEU A 335 -1.91 -11.12 -9.24
C LEU A 335 -3.39 -11.04 -8.82
N PRO A 336 -3.71 -11.21 -7.53
CA PRO A 336 -5.09 -11.16 -7.05
C PRO A 336 -5.70 -9.75 -7.11
N ALA A 337 -4.91 -8.70 -6.91
CA ALA A 337 -5.33 -7.31 -6.98
C ALA A 337 -4.15 -6.37 -7.29
N ILE A 338 -4.43 -5.14 -7.71
CA ILE A 338 -3.41 -4.13 -8.06
C ILE A 338 -3.60 -2.84 -7.27
N PRO A 339 -2.55 -2.25 -6.66
CA PRO A 339 -2.66 -0.95 -6.00
C PRO A 339 -3.04 0.16 -7.00
N LYS A 340 -4.08 0.93 -6.73
CA LYS A 340 -4.63 1.93 -7.66
C LYS A 340 -4.65 3.35 -7.10
N THR A 341 -5.03 3.54 -5.84
CA THR A 341 -5.19 4.87 -5.25
C THR A 341 -4.64 4.89 -3.83
N MET A 342 -3.78 5.86 -3.53
CA MET A 342 -3.31 6.12 -2.17
C MET A 342 -4.33 6.93 -1.39
N MET A 343 -4.54 6.57 -0.12
CA MET A 343 -5.25 7.39 0.86
C MET A 343 -4.21 8.09 1.74
N LEU A 344 -4.07 9.40 1.57
CA LEU A 344 -3.09 10.20 2.30
C LEU A 344 -3.77 11.11 3.30
N ILE A 345 -3.12 11.31 4.45
CA ILE A 345 -3.50 12.32 5.43
C ILE A 345 -2.33 13.26 5.74
N LYS A 346 -2.63 14.52 6.09
CA LYS A 346 -1.67 15.50 6.62
C LYS A 346 -2.31 16.30 7.75
N ASN A 347 -1.48 17.10 8.45
CA ASN A 347 -1.93 18.04 9.49
C ASN A 347 -2.74 17.41 10.64
N LEU A 348 -2.46 16.16 11.00
CA LEU A 348 -3.17 15.48 12.08
C LEU A 348 -2.98 16.20 13.43
N LYS A 349 -4.11 16.61 14.00
CA LYS A 349 -4.25 17.19 15.34
C LYS A 349 -5.12 16.27 16.18
N ILE A 350 -4.64 15.93 17.37
CA ILE A 350 -5.41 15.18 18.36
C ILE A 350 -5.90 16.17 19.40
N ILE A 351 -7.21 16.36 19.46
CA ILE A 351 -7.85 17.26 20.42
C ILE A 351 -7.96 16.53 21.75
N LEU A 352 -7.46 17.16 22.80
CA LEU A 352 -7.41 16.59 24.13
C LEU A 352 -8.61 17.04 24.98
N ASP A 353 -8.93 16.21 25.97
CA ASP A 353 -9.86 16.58 27.03
C ASP A 353 -9.26 17.72 27.89
N PRO A 354 -10.04 18.72 28.32
CA PRO A 354 -9.57 19.81 29.17
C PRO A 354 -8.86 19.34 30.46
N SER A 355 -9.21 18.17 30.97
CA SER A 355 -8.63 17.55 32.18
C SER A 355 -7.17 17.12 32.02
N VAL A 356 -6.67 16.96 30.79
CA VAL A 356 -5.27 16.57 30.55
C VAL A 356 -4.33 17.73 30.92
N SER A 357 -3.36 17.43 31.79
CA SER A 357 -2.40 18.41 32.30
C SER A 357 -1.20 18.57 31.36
N ALA A 358 -0.58 19.76 31.36
CA ALA A 358 0.61 20.02 30.52
C ALA A 358 1.83 19.20 30.97
N GLY A 359 1.96 18.92 32.27
CA GLY A 359 3.07 18.12 32.82
C GLY A 359 3.02 16.65 32.39
N GLU A 360 1.82 16.14 32.11
CA GLU A 360 1.60 14.79 31.59
C GLU A 360 2.02 14.63 30.13
N VAL A 361 1.79 15.67 29.32
CA VAL A 361 2.09 15.69 27.88
C VAL A 361 3.56 16.02 27.61
N ASN A 362 4.13 16.93 28.40
CA ASN A 362 5.49 17.44 28.20
C ASN A 362 6.55 16.58 28.91
N ASP A 363 6.18 15.40 29.45
CA ASP A 363 7.13 14.51 30.12
C ASP A 363 8.11 13.92 29.09
N PRO A 364 9.40 14.26 29.17
CA PRO A 364 10.41 13.79 28.21
C PRO A 364 10.64 12.27 28.28
N ASN A 365 10.11 11.58 29.31
CA ASN A 365 10.23 10.14 29.46
C ASN A 365 9.06 9.36 28.85
N LYS A 366 8.08 10.04 28.25
CA LYS A 366 6.84 9.42 27.74
C LYS A 366 6.62 9.72 26.28
N LEU A 367 6.57 8.70 25.44
CA LEU A 367 6.17 8.86 24.04
C LEU A 367 4.65 8.80 23.92
N ILE A 368 4.09 9.69 23.11
CA ILE A 368 2.65 9.72 22.82
C ILE A 368 2.46 9.21 21.39
N PHE A 369 1.51 8.30 21.21
CA PHE A 369 1.24 7.67 19.92
C PHE A 369 -0.23 7.80 19.55
N PHE A 370 -0.49 7.99 18.25
CA PHE A 370 -1.79 7.87 17.63
C PHE A 370 -1.76 6.70 16.63
N GLY A 371 -2.15 5.52 17.09
CA GLY A 371 -1.91 4.28 16.33
C GLY A 371 -0.40 4.14 16.04
N PRO A 372 0.02 3.91 14.79
CA PRO A 372 1.44 3.85 14.44
C PRO A 372 2.14 5.23 14.38
N ILE A 373 1.42 6.34 14.55
CA ILE A 373 1.94 7.71 14.38
C ILE A 373 2.51 8.24 15.69
N VAL A 374 3.74 8.76 15.68
CA VAL A 374 4.35 9.40 16.85
C VAL A 374 3.89 10.86 16.98
N MET A 375 3.45 11.25 18.16
CA MET A 375 3.00 12.61 18.48
C MET A 375 4.12 13.41 19.16
N LYS A 376 4.09 14.74 19.02
CA LYS A 376 4.99 15.66 19.71
C LYS A 376 4.70 15.66 21.21
N GLN A 377 5.75 15.64 22.02
CA GLN A 377 5.70 15.81 23.49
C GLN A 377 5.52 17.28 23.88
N GLN A 378 4.52 17.94 23.29
CA GLN A 378 4.24 19.34 23.52
C GLN A 378 2.74 19.57 23.46
N LEU A 379 2.19 20.17 24.52
CA LEU A 379 0.80 20.62 24.54
C LEU A 379 0.64 21.91 23.73
N PHE A 380 -0.23 21.89 22.73
CA PHE A 380 -0.63 23.08 21.99
C PHE A 380 -1.99 23.57 22.47
N VAL A 381 -2.19 24.89 22.51
CA VAL A 381 -3.47 25.52 22.84
C VAL A 381 -3.85 26.43 21.68
N ASN A 382 -5.06 26.27 21.16
CA ASN A 382 -5.61 27.16 20.17
C ASN A 382 -6.10 28.44 20.86
N GLN A 383 -5.56 29.59 20.45
CA GLN A 383 -5.86 30.89 21.06
C GLN A 383 -7.34 31.29 20.91
N ASN A 384 -8.01 30.86 19.84
CA ASN A 384 -9.37 31.33 19.52
C ASN A 384 -10.44 30.62 20.34
N ASN A 385 -10.24 29.34 20.67
CA ASN A 385 -11.25 28.50 21.33
C ASN A 385 -10.71 27.78 22.58
N ASN A 386 -9.47 28.06 22.99
CA ASN A 386 -8.76 27.44 24.12
C ASN A 386 -8.68 25.91 24.04
N GLU A 387 -8.84 25.35 22.84
CA GLU A 387 -8.80 23.92 22.60
C GLU A 387 -7.36 23.42 22.74
N LYS A 388 -7.15 22.45 23.62
CA LYS A 388 -5.86 21.77 23.83
C LYS A 388 -5.69 20.67 22.79
N PHE A 389 -4.54 20.58 22.14
CA PHE A 389 -4.29 19.56 21.13
C PHE A 389 -2.82 19.14 21.03
N LEU A 390 -2.59 17.99 20.40
CA LEU A 390 -1.27 17.45 20.05
C LEU A 390 -1.09 17.44 18.53
N LYS A 391 0.16 17.58 18.08
CA LYS A 391 0.55 17.47 16.67
C LYS A 391 1.49 16.28 16.46
N VAL A 392 1.56 15.81 15.22
CA VAL A 392 2.43 14.69 14.82
C VAL A 392 3.90 15.11 14.65
N VAL A 393 4.82 14.18 14.90
CA VAL A 393 6.24 14.30 14.52
C VAL A 393 6.39 14.15 13.00
N THR A 394 6.93 15.19 12.35
CA THR A 394 7.03 15.29 10.89
C THR A 394 8.46 15.07 10.35
N ASP A 395 9.44 14.81 11.21
CA ASP A 395 10.83 14.60 10.77
C ASP A 395 11.13 13.10 10.67
N LYS A 396 11.41 12.63 9.45
CA LYS A 396 11.69 11.21 9.17
C LYS A 396 12.97 10.74 9.85
N ARG A 397 13.98 11.60 10.01
CA ARG A 397 15.24 11.25 10.67
C ARG A 397 15.02 11.01 12.17
N THR A 398 14.14 11.79 12.79
CA THR A 398 13.75 11.55 14.18
C THR A 398 13.01 10.22 14.32
N VAL A 399 12.06 9.92 13.42
CA VAL A 399 11.28 8.67 13.44
C VAL A 399 12.17 7.44 13.19
N GLN A 400 13.20 7.55 12.36
CA GLN A 400 14.15 6.48 12.03
C GLN A 400 15.33 6.37 13.02
N SER A 401 15.46 7.28 13.98
CA SER A 401 16.57 7.24 14.94
C SER A 401 16.55 5.95 15.78
N ASP A 402 17.74 5.43 16.11
CA ASP A 402 17.94 4.14 16.80
C ASP A 402 17.15 4.02 18.11
N GLN A 403 16.66 5.11 18.69
CA GLN A 403 15.78 5.11 19.86
C GLN A 403 14.41 4.46 19.58
N LEU A 404 13.77 4.73 18.43
CA LEU A 404 12.51 4.07 18.04
C LEU A 404 12.75 2.63 17.56
N SER A 405 13.91 2.37 16.94
CA SER A 405 14.37 1.03 16.55
C SER A 405 14.71 0.14 17.77
N TYR A 406 15.21 0.73 18.86
CA TYR A 406 15.48 0.04 20.13
C TYR A 406 14.20 -0.23 20.93
N LEU A 407 13.21 0.65 20.83
CA LEU A 407 11.91 0.51 21.49
C LEU A 407 11.01 -0.53 20.79
N SER A 408 11.00 -0.58 19.45
CA SER A 408 10.29 -1.60 18.65
C SER A 408 10.88 -3.02 18.80
N LYS A 409 12.18 -3.14 19.11
CA LYS A 409 12.82 -4.43 19.46
C LYS A 409 12.36 -4.98 20.81
N LYS A 410 11.81 -4.15 21.72
CA LYS A 410 11.30 -4.58 23.03
C LYS A 410 9.80 -4.92 23.07
N THR A 411 9.05 -4.63 22.01
CA THR A 411 7.64 -5.01 21.84
C THR A 411 7.45 -6.33 21.08
N LEU A 412 8.54 -7.03 20.71
CA LEU A 412 8.45 -8.40 20.21
C LEU A 412 8.12 -9.36 21.37
N PRO A 413 7.11 -10.23 21.25
CA PRO A 413 6.94 -11.32 22.20
C PRO A 413 8.22 -12.16 22.22
N GLN A 414 8.73 -12.41 23.43
CA GLN A 414 9.81 -13.35 23.68
C GLN A 414 9.45 -14.69 23.03
N PHE A 415 10.28 -15.15 22.09
CA PHE A 415 10.16 -16.49 21.55
C PHE A 415 10.34 -17.48 22.70
N ILE A 416 9.29 -18.25 22.96
CA ILE A 416 9.36 -19.49 23.75
C ILE A 416 10.29 -20.42 22.97
N ASN A 417 11.45 -20.73 23.55
CA ASN A 417 12.27 -21.85 23.07
C ASN A 417 11.47 -23.15 23.26
N LEU A 418 10.85 -23.64 22.19
CA LEU A 418 10.42 -25.02 22.10
C LEU A 418 11.68 -25.88 21.94
N ASN A 419 12.27 -26.26 23.07
CA ASN A 419 13.24 -27.35 23.10
C ASN A 419 12.55 -28.62 22.59
N GLU A 420 13.09 -29.16 21.50
CA GLU A 420 12.71 -30.42 20.89
C GLU A 420 12.82 -31.57 21.89
N ASN A 421 11.68 -32.03 22.40
CA ASN A 421 11.58 -33.37 22.94
C ASN A 421 11.33 -34.36 21.80
N LYS A 422 12.38 -35.13 21.53
CA LYS A 422 12.43 -36.29 20.63
C LYS A 422 11.29 -37.27 20.86
N ARG A 423 10.59 -37.61 19.78
CA ARG A 423 10.09 -38.98 19.53
C ARG A 423 10.33 -39.30 18.06
N HIS A 424 11.22 -40.24 17.78
CA HIS A 424 10.85 -41.51 17.16
C HIS A 424 12.02 -42.49 17.19
N LEU A 425 11.73 -43.66 17.77
CA LEU A 425 12.42 -44.93 17.56
C LEU A 425 12.52 -45.22 16.05
N PHE A 426 13.72 -45.50 15.53
CA PHE A 426 14.11 -46.83 15.02
C PHE A 426 15.59 -46.81 14.60
N GLU A 427 16.16 -48.00 14.59
CA GLU A 427 17.55 -48.36 14.82
C GLU A 427 18.46 -48.33 13.57
N ARG A 428 19.75 -48.05 13.83
CA ARG A 428 20.97 -48.60 13.19
C ARG A 428 21.19 -48.41 11.67
N THR A 429 22.23 -47.62 11.33
CA THR A 429 23.58 -48.11 10.93
C THR A 429 24.59 -46.94 10.83
N LYS A 430 25.88 -47.27 10.84
CA LYS A 430 27.09 -46.50 11.26
C LYS A 430 27.38 -45.13 10.56
N PRO A 431 28.23 -44.27 11.19
CA PRO A 431 28.27 -42.84 10.94
C PRO A 431 29.40 -42.39 9.98
N LYS A 432 29.13 -41.32 9.23
CA LYS A 432 30.14 -40.39 8.69
C LYS A 432 29.89 -39.04 9.36
N GLU A 433 30.85 -38.59 10.17
CA GLU A 433 30.82 -37.30 10.86
C GLU A 433 30.92 -36.16 9.83
N GLY A 434 29.79 -35.53 9.55
CA GLY A 434 29.71 -34.19 8.95
C GLY A 434 29.24 -33.22 10.03
N ALA A 435 29.99 -32.14 10.22
CA ALA A 435 29.73 -31.13 11.23
C ALA A 435 28.26 -30.65 11.20
N VAL A 436 27.64 -30.63 12.38
CA VAL A 436 26.42 -29.86 12.64
C VAL A 436 26.80 -28.39 12.48
N ILE A 437 26.47 -27.81 11.32
CA ILE A 437 26.42 -26.36 11.15
C ILE A 437 25.15 -25.92 11.87
N SER A 438 25.28 -25.39 13.09
CA SER A 438 24.23 -24.55 13.65
C SER A 438 24.24 -23.25 12.85
N SER A 439 23.37 -23.15 11.85
CA SER A 439 23.13 -21.91 11.12
C SER A 439 22.20 -21.03 11.96
N THR A 440 22.76 -20.27 12.89
CA THR A 440 22.06 -19.09 13.42
C THR A 440 22.10 -18.01 12.34
N VAL A 441 21.07 -17.96 11.49
CA VAL A 441 20.83 -16.80 10.62
C VAL A 441 20.26 -15.69 11.49
N ALA A 442 21.11 -14.75 11.90
CA ALA A 442 20.67 -13.47 12.39
C ALA A 442 20.18 -12.64 11.19
N VAL A 443 18.86 -12.59 10.99
CA VAL A 443 18.25 -11.69 10.00
C VAL A 443 18.11 -10.31 10.63
N ASP A 444 19.01 -9.39 10.29
CA ASP A 444 18.91 -7.98 10.67
C ASP A 444 17.89 -7.27 9.75
N ARG A 445 16.63 -7.23 10.17
CA ARG A 445 15.49 -6.73 9.36
C ARG A 445 15.45 -5.20 9.15
N MET A 446 16.49 -4.45 9.51
CA MET A 446 16.53 -2.99 9.25
C MET A 446 17.55 -2.55 8.17
N LYS A 447 18.10 -3.49 7.41
CA LYS A 447 18.78 -3.21 6.13
C LYS A 447 18.13 -4.03 5.01
N MET A 448 16.87 -3.74 4.69
CA MET A 448 16.25 -4.23 3.46
C MET A 448 16.54 -3.23 2.34
N GLY A 449 17.74 -3.39 1.78
CA GLY A 449 18.25 -2.68 0.62
C GLY A 449 19.61 -3.32 0.30
N SER A 450 19.64 -4.18 -0.71
CA SER A 450 20.71 -5.13 -1.07
C SER A 450 20.66 -6.46 -0.32
N ILE A 451 20.26 -7.53 -1.04
CA ILE A 451 21.08 -8.72 -1.33
C ILE A 451 20.31 -9.54 -2.39
N LEU A 452 20.84 -9.56 -3.62
CA LEU A 452 20.68 -10.69 -4.53
C LEU A 452 22.04 -11.36 -4.68
N THR A 453 22.05 -12.68 -4.45
CA THR A 453 23.02 -13.69 -4.90
C THR A 453 24.52 -13.41 -4.69
N SER A 454 25.10 -14.00 -3.64
CA SER A 454 26.54 -14.31 -3.63
C SER A 454 26.75 -15.84 -3.61
N THR A 455 27.29 -16.36 -4.70
CA THR A 455 27.92 -17.70 -4.76
C THR A 455 29.18 -17.70 -3.88
N PRO A 456 29.39 -18.67 -2.98
CA PRO A 456 30.59 -18.70 -2.16
C PRO A 456 31.81 -19.17 -2.98
N ILE A 457 32.85 -18.33 -3.02
CA ILE A 457 34.20 -18.72 -3.45
C ILE A 457 34.90 -19.35 -2.24
N LEU A 458 35.30 -20.62 -2.36
CA LEU A 458 36.12 -21.35 -1.40
C LEU A 458 37.59 -20.94 -1.53
N THR A 459 38.13 -20.23 -0.53
CA THR A 459 39.58 -20.13 -0.31
C THR A 459 39.97 -20.93 0.93
N THR A 460 40.70 -22.02 0.69
CA THR A 460 41.31 -22.90 1.69
C THR A 460 42.63 -22.31 2.16
N ILE A 461 42.80 -22.10 3.47
CA ILE A 461 44.12 -22.03 4.11
C ILE A 461 44.13 -22.94 5.33
N ARG A 462 45.27 -23.61 5.47
CA ARG A 462 45.54 -24.90 6.09
C ARG A 462 46.16 -24.70 7.48
N THR A 463 45.73 -25.51 8.44
CA THR A 463 46.44 -26.14 9.59
C THR A 463 47.39 -25.32 10.49
N GLU A 464 47.25 -25.51 11.82
CA GLU A 464 48.21 -26.28 12.67
C GLU A 464 47.64 -26.43 14.11
N ARG A 465 47.37 -27.67 14.57
CA ARG A 465 48.16 -28.54 15.50
C ARG A 465 48.04 -28.17 17.00
N THR A 466 47.17 -28.87 17.76
CA THR A 466 47.45 -29.95 18.77
C THR A 466 47.84 -29.44 20.19
N PRO A 467 47.84 -30.26 21.29
CA PRO A 467 46.82 -31.20 21.82
C PRO A 467 46.76 -31.23 23.40
N VAL A 468 46.02 -32.20 23.99
CA VAL A 468 46.17 -32.82 25.36
C VAL A 468 45.53 -32.01 26.53
N SER A 469 44.84 -32.53 27.57
CA SER A 469 44.57 -33.87 28.17
C SER A 469 43.30 -33.87 29.04
N HIS A 470 42.57 -35.00 29.00
CA HIS A 470 41.86 -35.80 30.02
C HIS A 470 42.08 -35.51 31.55
N PRO A 471 41.34 -36.15 32.52
CA PRO A 471 39.96 -36.68 32.52
C PRO A 471 39.20 -36.68 33.91
N ILE A 472 37.93 -37.16 33.89
CA ILE A 472 37.20 -38.00 34.90
C ILE A 472 36.92 -37.44 36.32
N ARG A 473 35.62 -37.35 36.70
CA ARG A 473 35.04 -38.15 37.83
C ARG A 473 33.50 -38.06 38.00
N SER A 474 32.88 -39.26 38.06
CA SER A 474 31.69 -39.75 38.80
C SER A 474 30.60 -38.77 39.26
N VAL A 475 29.34 -38.89 38.82
CA VAL A 475 28.28 -39.86 39.23
C VAL A 475 27.97 -39.84 40.73
N ASN A 476 26.73 -39.45 41.06
CA ASN A 476 25.86 -39.97 42.14
C ASN A 476 24.48 -39.29 42.01
N THR A 477 23.48 -40.00 41.47
CA THR A 477 22.37 -40.69 42.17
C THR A 477 21.38 -39.79 42.89
N ALA A 478 20.14 -39.86 42.40
CA ALA A 478 18.96 -39.14 42.80
C ALA A 478 18.33 -39.66 44.10
N THR A 479 17.58 -38.77 44.76
CA THR A 479 16.45 -39.11 45.64
C THR A 479 15.32 -38.11 45.42
N PRO A 480 14.06 -38.55 45.27
CA PRO A 480 12.90 -37.68 45.04
C PRO A 480 12.23 -37.26 46.36
N VAL A 481 11.70 -36.03 46.42
CA VAL A 481 10.81 -35.59 47.52
C VAL A 481 9.56 -34.92 46.95
N ALA A 482 8.45 -35.23 47.61
CA ALA A 482 7.04 -35.08 47.30
C ALA A 482 6.50 -33.63 47.10
N PRO A 483 5.30 -33.47 46.49
CA PRO A 483 4.74 -32.17 46.13
C PRO A 483 4.04 -31.49 47.31
N ALA A 484 4.34 -30.20 47.52
CA ALA A 484 3.66 -29.36 48.50
C ALA A 484 2.62 -28.46 47.82
N THR A 485 1.40 -28.52 48.36
CA THR A 485 0.21 -27.73 48.06
C THR A 485 0.38 -26.25 48.47
N THR A 486 0.08 -25.32 47.56
CA THR A 486 -0.04 -23.88 47.86
C THR A 486 -1.49 -23.41 47.76
N ARG A 487 -1.96 -22.81 48.85
CA ARG A 487 -3.27 -22.14 49.02
C ARG A 487 -3.32 -20.82 48.23
N PRO A 488 -4.50 -20.36 47.78
CA PRO A 488 -4.62 -19.08 47.08
C PRO A 488 -4.49 -17.91 48.06
N PHE A 489 -3.58 -16.98 47.76
CA PHE A 489 -3.53 -15.68 48.41
C PHE A 489 -4.57 -14.75 47.76
N LEU A 490 -5.48 -14.24 48.60
CA LEU A 490 -6.32 -13.08 48.30
C LEU A 490 -5.42 -11.85 48.15
N VAL A 491 -5.34 -11.29 46.95
CA VAL A 491 -4.75 -9.98 46.72
C VAL A 491 -5.81 -8.93 46.98
N ALA A 492 -5.56 -8.11 48.00
CA ALA A 492 -6.35 -6.94 48.33
C ALA A 492 -6.41 -5.97 47.14
N ASN A 493 -7.57 -5.32 46.96
CA ASN A 493 -7.81 -4.25 45.99
C ASN A 493 -6.65 -3.24 45.97
N VAL A 494 -5.85 -3.28 44.91
CA VAL A 494 -4.93 -2.20 44.57
C VAL A 494 -5.71 -1.25 43.66
N ASN A 495 -5.98 -0.04 44.16
CA ASN A 495 -6.43 1.08 43.36
C ASN A 495 -5.33 1.42 42.33
N LEU A 496 -5.44 0.85 41.14
CA LEU A 496 -4.63 1.21 39.97
C LEU A 496 -4.99 2.64 39.56
N ILE A 497 -4.10 3.59 39.81
CA ILE A 497 -4.19 4.93 39.22
C ILE A 497 -3.93 4.77 37.72
N SER A 498 -5.04 4.72 36.98
CA SER A 498 -5.11 4.72 35.53
C SER A 498 -4.61 6.03 34.95
N SER A 499 -3.68 6.00 33.99
CA SER A 499 -3.38 7.13 33.13
C SER A 499 -2.72 6.65 31.83
N LEU A 500 -2.82 7.48 30.78
CA LEU A 500 -2.45 7.32 29.36
C LEU A 500 -1.04 6.81 29.01
N PHE A 501 -0.27 6.33 29.99
CA PHE A 501 1.15 6.14 29.90
C PHE A 501 1.48 4.66 30.03
N ILE A 502 2.23 4.13 29.08
CA ILE A 502 3.02 2.94 29.33
C ILE A 502 4.31 3.45 29.99
N PRO A 503 4.50 3.35 31.32
CA PRO A 503 5.74 3.76 31.94
C PRO A 503 6.84 2.77 31.56
N ILE A 504 7.63 3.11 30.56
CA ILE A 504 8.92 2.47 30.35
C ILE A 504 9.94 3.30 31.12
N ASN A 505 10.48 2.75 32.20
CA ASN A 505 11.54 3.41 32.96
C ASN A 505 12.80 3.53 32.10
N LEU A 506 13.05 4.74 31.59
CA LEU A 506 14.33 5.11 31.00
C LEU A 506 15.37 5.30 32.11
N PRO A 507 16.67 5.12 31.84
CA PRO A 507 17.71 5.46 32.80
C PRO A 507 17.59 6.93 33.19
N VAL A 508 17.58 7.19 34.49
CA VAL A 508 17.52 8.53 35.08
C VAL A 508 18.73 9.32 34.62
N ILE A 509 18.49 10.38 33.85
CA ILE A 509 19.56 11.24 33.36
C ILE A 509 20.10 12.04 34.55
N ARG A 510 21.38 11.84 34.87
CA ARG A 510 22.13 12.74 35.76
C ARG A 510 22.93 13.70 34.87
N ASN A 511 23.12 14.95 35.34
CA ASN A 511 23.88 16.01 34.67
C ASN A 511 23.20 16.61 33.42
N VAL A 512 22.07 17.28 33.61
CA VAL A 512 21.39 18.09 32.57
C VAL A 512 21.69 19.58 32.75
N ALA A 513 21.79 20.31 31.64
CA ALA A 513 21.83 21.76 31.57
C ALA A 513 20.50 22.29 31.04
N THR A 514 20.04 23.43 31.55
CA THR A 514 18.88 24.13 30.97
C THR A 514 19.34 24.99 29.80
N ILE A 515 18.90 24.63 28.59
CA ILE A 515 19.28 25.31 27.36
C ILE A 515 18.11 26.17 26.87
N ASN A 516 18.36 27.46 26.74
CA ASN A 516 17.40 28.43 26.20
C ASN A 516 17.72 28.68 24.72
N PHE A 517 16.77 28.40 23.84
CA PHE A 517 16.85 28.78 22.44
C PHE A 517 16.06 30.05 22.20
N ARG A 518 16.64 30.97 21.44
CA ARG A 518 15.99 32.16 20.91
C ARG A 518 16.11 32.17 19.40
N ILE A 519 14.98 32.17 18.69
CA ILE A 519 14.93 32.12 17.24
C ILE A 519 14.23 33.36 16.72
N ILE A 520 14.95 34.09 15.87
CA ILE A 520 14.50 35.36 15.32
C ILE A 520 14.67 35.39 13.79
N ASP A 521 13.84 36.17 13.13
CA ASP A 521 13.87 36.35 11.68
C ASP A 521 15.05 37.27 11.31
N THR A 522 15.83 36.85 10.32
CA THR A 522 17.03 37.56 9.85
C THR A 522 16.70 38.96 9.31
N LYS A 523 15.50 39.17 8.74
CA LYS A 523 15.13 40.42 8.05
C LYS A 523 14.66 41.50 9.02
N ASN A 524 13.81 41.15 9.98
CA ASN A 524 13.15 42.11 10.87
C ASN A 524 13.46 41.89 12.36
N ASN A 525 14.29 40.90 12.71
CA ASN A 525 14.58 40.46 14.08
C ASN A 525 13.32 40.13 14.90
N ALA A 526 12.18 39.87 14.25
CA ALA A 526 10.98 39.43 14.92
C ALA A 526 11.17 38.00 15.44
N ALA A 527 10.53 37.69 16.57
CA ALA A 527 10.45 36.34 17.08
C ALA A 527 9.86 35.38 16.03
N VAL A 528 10.53 34.24 15.80
CA VAL A 528 9.98 33.19 14.94
C VAL A 528 9.16 32.26 15.81
N TYR A 529 7.84 32.41 15.71
CA TYR A 529 6.88 31.53 16.37
C TYR A 529 6.85 30.14 15.72
N LYS A 530 6.70 29.08 16.54
CA LYS A 530 6.55 27.68 16.08
C LYS A 530 7.73 27.17 15.21
N CYS A 531 8.94 27.64 15.49
CA CYS A 531 10.13 27.07 14.92
C CYS A 531 10.46 25.74 15.59
N SER A 532 10.44 24.65 14.82
CA SER A 532 10.85 23.31 15.24
C SER A 532 12.38 23.23 15.33
N ILE A 533 12.89 22.90 16.51
CA ILE A 533 14.29 22.70 16.83
C ILE A 533 14.50 21.20 17.07
N SER A 534 15.20 20.54 16.16
CA SER A 534 15.65 19.16 16.32
C SER A 534 17.08 19.12 16.83
N ILE A 535 17.33 18.42 17.92
CA ILE A 535 18.64 18.37 18.60
C ILE A 535 19.05 16.91 18.71
N VAL A 536 20.08 16.49 18.00
CA VAL A 536 20.54 15.10 17.89
C VAL A 536 21.94 14.97 18.49
N GLY A 537 22.12 14.14 19.51
CA GLY A 537 23.45 13.85 20.06
C GLY A 537 24.39 13.23 19.01
N THR A 538 25.67 13.63 19.00
CA THR A 538 26.67 13.15 18.02
C THR A 538 27.66 12.12 18.57
N ASN A 539 27.50 11.65 19.81
CA ASN A 539 28.45 10.74 20.46
C ASN A 539 27.99 9.28 20.38
N SER A 540 28.76 8.41 19.72
CA SER A 540 28.46 7.00 19.43
C SER A 540 28.30 6.06 20.64
N ASN A 541 28.37 6.55 21.89
CA ASN A 541 28.05 5.75 23.07
C ASN A 541 26.55 5.85 23.36
N SER A 542 25.86 4.71 23.26
CA SER A 542 24.40 4.57 23.10
C SER A 542 23.51 5.11 24.22
N GLU A 543 24.04 5.56 25.35
CA GLU A 543 23.25 5.97 26.52
C GLU A 543 22.90 7.47 26.53
N LEU A 544 23.58 8.30 25.73
CA LEU A 544 23.43 9.78 25.72
C LEU A 544 23.04 10.37 24.35
N ASN A 545 22.98 9.56 23.29
CA ASN A 545 22.41 9.98 22.00
C ASN A 545 20.88 10.06 22.12
N ARG A 546 20.37 11.22 22.57
CA ARG A 546 18.95 11.53 22.55
C ARG A 546 18.63 12.58 21.48
N VAL A 547 17.45 12.45 20.89
CA VAL A 547 16.88 13.42 19.97
C VAL A 547 15.81 14.22 20.70
N PHE A 548 15.94 15.54 20.74
CA PHE A 548 14.90 16.43 21.25
C PHE A 548 14.28 17.20 20.08
N ASN A 549 12.95 17.21 19.99
CA ASN A 549 12.23 18.04 19.03
C ASN A 549 11.30 18.98 19.79
N ILE A 550 11.62 20.27 19.79
CA ILE A 550 10.91 21.31 20.55
C ILE A 550 10.48 22.45 19.62
N GLU A 551 9.41 23.17 19.93
CA GLU A 551 9.00 24.36 19.17
C GLU A 551 9.09 25.64 20.00
N THR A 552 9.50 26.74 19.37
CA THR A 552 9.50 28.08 19.98
C THR A 552 8.09 28.61 20.27
N ASN A 553 7.97 29.35 21.37
CA ASN A 553 6.77 30.12 21.71
C ASN A 553 6.64 31.41 20.87
N GLU A 554 5.62 32.23 21.15
CA GLU A 554 5.34 33.48 20.41
C GLU A 554 6.49 34.49 20.47
N ASP A 555 7.29 34.45 21.53
CA ASP A 555 8.48 35.27 21.71
C ASP A 555 9.73 34.66 21.03
N GLY A 556 9.57 33.54 20.30
CA GLY A 556 10.66 32.85 19.63
C GLY A 556 11.57 32.11 20.61
N LEU A 557 11.10 31.87 21.84
CA LEU A 557 11.87 31.30 22.94
C LEU A 557 11.40 29.88 23.27
N ILE A 558 12.33 29.02 23.67
CA ILE A 558 12.03 27.73 24.29
C ILE A 558 13.19 27.30 25.20
N SER A 559 12.86 26.74 26.36
CA SER A 559 13.84 26.20 27.30
C SER A 559 13.69 24.69 27.40
N GLN A 560 14.78 23.96 27.21
CA GLN A 560 14.81 22.49 27.28
C GLN A 560 15.98 22.03 28.14
N ASN A 561 15.75 21.04 28.99
CA ASN A 561 16.82 20.39 29.73
C ASN A 561 17.51 19.36 28.83
N ILE A 562 18.80 19.54 28.58
CA ILE A 562 19.61 18.72 27.67
C ILE A 562 20.85 18.22 28.44
N PRO A 563 21.23 16.93 28.32
CA PRO A 563 22.46 16.42 28.95
C PRO A 563 23.74 17.13 28.47
N VAL A 564 24.81 17.00 29.24
CA VAL A 564 26.16 17.40 28.82
C VAL A 564 26.60 16.54 27.63
N GLY A 565 27.02 17.16 26.53
CA GLY A 565 27.41 16.46 25.30
C GLY A 565 27.48 17.35 24.05
N GLU A 566 27.83 16.72 22.93
CA GLU A 566 27.85 17.34 21.59
C GLU A 566 26.56 17.01 20.84
N TYR A 567 25.96 18.02 20.20
CA TYR A 567 24.68 17.87 19.51
C TYR A 567 24.70 18.56 18.14
N LYS A 568 24.05 17.95 17.16
CA LYS A 568 23.65 18.59 15.90
C LYS A 568 22.25 19.15 16.06
N ILE A 569 22.05 20.42 15.69
CA ILE A 569 20.75 21.09 15.71
C ILE A 569 20.27 21.32 14.28
N SER A 570 18.98 21.12 14.04
CA SER A 570 18.25 21.51 12.83
C SER A 570 17.03 22.36 13.21
N LEU A 571 16.99 23.61 12.78
CA LEU A 571 15.88 24.55 12.99
C LEU A 571 15.02 24.61 11.72
N ARG A 572 13.70 24.52 11.88
CA ARG A 572 12.73 24.56 10.76
C ARG A 572 11.44 25.27 11.18
N ALA A 573 11.04 26.32 10.48
CA ALA A 573 9.77 27.03 10.69
C ALA A 573 9.01 27.17 9.37
N ASP A 574 7.68 27.24 9.42
CA ASP A 574 6.87 27.51 8.22
C ASP A 574 7.25 28.91 7.69
N GLU A 575 7.43 29.07 6.37
CA GLU A 575 7.96 30.29 5.72
C GLU A 575 9.47 30.55 5.91
N TYR A 576 10.26 29.62 6.50
CA TYR A 576 11.71 29.79 6.69
C TYR A 576 12.50 28.59 6.16
N GLY A 577 13.73 28.86 5.70
CA GLY A 577 14.69 27.82 5.30
C GLY A 577 15.19 26.99 6.48
N ILE A 578 15.61 25.76 6.20
CA ILE A 578 16.22 24.86 7.18
C ILE A 578 17.57 25.43 7.61
N PHE A 579 17.84 25.49 8.92
CA PHE A 579 19.13 25.91 9.47
C PHE A 579 19.73 24.79 10.32
N ASP A 580 20.84 24.22 9.84
CA ASP A 580 21.59 23.17 10.53
C ASP A 580 22.84 23.75 11.21
N THR A 581 23.10 23.39 12.47
CA THR A 581 24.31 23.78 13.22
C THR A 581 24.74 22.68 14.20
N LYS A 582 25.85 22.89 14.92
CA LYS A 582 26.31 22.03 16.01
C LYS A 582 26.46 22.86 17.28
N ILE A 583 26.10 22.29 18.42
CA ILE A 583 26.32 22.86 19.75
C ILE A 583 27.08 21.88 20.64
N SER A 584 27.85 22.45 21.56
CA SER A 584 28.51 21.73 22.64
C SER A 584 27.93 22.19 23.97
N ILE A 585 27.50 21.26 24.80
CA ILE A 585 27.04 21.50 26.18
C ILE A 585 28.12 20.92 27.10
N PRO A 586 29.07 21.75 27.58
CA PRO A 586 30.26 21.29 28.31
C PRO A 586 30.00 20.98 29.79
N ASN A 587 28.93 21.51 30.39
CA ASN A 587 28.61 21.36 31.81
C ASN A 587 27.10 21.58 32.06
N THR A 588 26.66 21.47 33.32
CA THR A 588 25.25 21.61 33.73
C THR A 588 24.77 23.06 33.88
N ASN A 589 25.62 24.05 33.58
CA ASN A 589 25.20 25.45 33.71
C ASN A 589 24.21 25.81 32.61
N PRO A 590 23.22 26.67 32.88
CA PRO A 590 22.30 27.14 31.86
C PRO A 590 23.04 27.86 30.73
N GLN A 591 22.62 27.63 29.49
CA GLN A 591 23.16 28.30 28.31
C GLN A 591 22.04 28.85 27.44
N THR A 592 22.33 29.91 26.69
CA THR A 592 21.39 30.51 25.75
C THR A 592 21.99 30.53 24.35
N PHE A 593 21.28 29.95 23.38
CA PHE A 593 21.65 29.97 21.97
C PHE A 593 20.66 30.83 21.20
N GLU A 594 21.16 31.83 20.48
CA GLU A 594 20.36 32.67 19.59
C GLU A 594 20.66 32.32 18.13
N TYR A 595 19.61 32.05 17.36
CA TYR A 595 19.70 31.69 15.95
C TYR A 595 18.81 32.58 15.08
N LYS A 596 19.30 32.90 13.88
CA LYS A 596 18.57 33.70 12.90
C LYS A 596 18.13 32.84 11.73
N LEU A 597 16.83 32.87 11.41
CA LEU A 597 16.25 32.15 10.28
C LEU A 597 15.95 33.08 9.11
N GLN A 598 16.17 32.61 7.89
CA GLN A 598 15.87 33.36 6.68
C GLN A 598 14.56 32.86 6.06
N ARG A 599 13.68 33.78 5.66
CA ARG A 599 12.42 33.42 5.02
C ARG A 599 12.63 32.73 3.67
N GLN A 600 11.84 31.70 3.39
CA GLN A 600 11.75 30.97 2.13
C GLN A 600 10.29 30.60 1.83
N GLU A 601 9.99 30.29 0.56
CA GLU A 601 8.64 29.94 0.11
C GLU A 601 8.13 28.66 0.80
N ILE A 602 6.84 28.65 1.18
CA ILE A 602 6.23 27.63 2.05
C ILE A 602 6.26 26.24 1.40
N LYS A 603 6.74 25.23 2.13
CA LYS A 603 6.64 23.81 1.75
C LYS A 603 6.06 23.01 2.93
N PHE A 604 5.01 22.22 2.68
CA PHE A 604 4.38 21.36 3.70
C PHE A 604 5.37 20.34 4.28
N LYS A 605 5.10 19.81 5.49
CA LYS A 605 6.11 19.05 6.27
C LYS A 605 6.11 17.54 6.03
N SER A 606 4.96 16.86 6.09
CA SER A 606 4.88 15.40 5.84
C SER A 606 3.47 14.93 5.50
N PHE A 607 3.42 13.79 4.80
CA PHE A 607 2.21 13.11 4.37
C PHE A 607 2.24 11.67 4.86
N PHE A 608 1.12 11.17 5.37
CA PHE A 608 1.01 9.83 5.93
C PHE A 608 0.09 8.97 5.07
N LEU A 609 0.56 7.79 4.66
CA LEU A 609 -0.25 6.78 3.98
C LEU A 609 -1.02 5.99 5.03
N ILE A 610 -2.34 6.17 5.06
CA ILE A 610 -3.25 5.47 6.00
C ILE A 610 -3.90 4.24 5.35
N GLY A 611 -3.97 4.20 4.01
CA GLY A 611 -4.58 3.10 3.28
C GLY A 611 -4.30 3.14 1.79
N MET A 612 -4.60 2.03 1.13
CA MET A 612 -4.47 1.84 -0.32
C MET A 612 -5.77 1.26 -0.86
N VAL A 613 -6.33 1.86 -1.91
CA VAL A 613 -7.38 1.23 -2.71
C VAL A 613 -6.69 0.34 -3.73
N CYS A 614 -6.94 -0.96 -3.61
CA CYS A 614 -6.53 -1.95 -4.60
C CYS A 614 -7.70 -2.25 -5.54
N GLU A 615 -7.43 -2.54 -6.80
CA GLU A 615 -8.42 -3.07 -7.72
C GLU A 615 -8.29 -4.59 -7.79
N LYS A 616 -9.36 -5.29 -7.43
CA LYS A 616 -9.42 -6.76 -7.53
C LYS A 616 -9.36 -7.18 -9.00
N MET A 617 -8.45 -8.09 -9.32
CA MET A 617 -8.36 -8.65 -10.67
C MET A 617 -9.52 -9.60 -10.93
N PRO A 618 -10.20 -9.54 -12.09
CA PRO A 618 -11.22 -10.51 -12.45
C PRO A 618 -10.62 -11.91 -12.60
N LYS A 619 -11.49 -12.92 -12.71
CA LYS A 619 -11.05 -14.29 -12.98
C LYS A 619 -10.30 -14.33 -14.31
N ILE A 620 -9.04 -14.75 -14.27
CA ILE A 620 -8.23 -14.91 -15.47
C ILE A 620 -8.37 -16.37 -15.95
N PRO A 621 -8.60 -16.61 -17.25
CA PRO A 621 -8.63 -17.97 -17.79
C PRO A 621 -7.35 -18.72 -17.41
N SER A 622 -7.51 -19.87 -16.77
CA SER A 622 -6.46 -20.88 -16.63
C SER A 622 -6.81 -22.00 -17.60
N SER A 623 -5.85 -22.37 -18.45
CA SER A 623 -6.01 -23.44 -19.43
C SER A 623 -6.00 -24.81 -18.79
#